data_AF-U7PYN7-F1
#
_entry.id   AF-U7PYN7-F1
#
_cell.length_a   1.000
_cell.length_b   1.000
_cell.length_c   1.000
_cell.angle_alpha   90.00
_cell.angle_beta   90.00
_cell.angle_gamma   90.00
#
_symmetry.space_group_name_H-M   'P 1'
#
loop_
_entity.id
_entity.type
_entity.pdbx_description
1 polymer ?
#
loop_
_entity_poly.entity_id
_entity_poly.type
_entity_poly.pdbx_seq_one_letter_code
_entity_poly.pdbx_strand_id
1 'polypeptide(L)'
;MASLVPSAAASDEKRHRFSFLHRNHKRSSESLSTLAQTETVPPYEKHAGGGDADSDSNSSNGDDIGAQGDNPPAYDELDGTASTARAKSVAPSMSFEGVALHPTLELQLDTQGKSVCSDFARMSRPDPINVYMVNSDDGTAMYNRPPVFISLREKRSSNSCTLVAGGSYDAPGSSSGSSSTDEHRVLSTTVYRVGPGRPPRIALFDPNHASSLSVGDDSTAWDHFEFTGKSIFNRVRVLRSRLGTFEWRYATRDERKALSQEFIDAAAADDGASPNDKDIVKHNTINSLMILERVTQVFGSINNNNNGGGASSSTFVGKPREVRRPVARLIRSNALRTPGTSKHDAGNGGRLQIDLHEWLSVAKEAEFGDVKTAPPHDLDGQTNRDMVVTLAVASCISMLKKELDRRRDAEIAAVV
;
A
#
# COMPACT_ATOMS: atom_id res chain seq x y z
N MET A 1 57.39 8.63 37.33
CA MET A 1 58.54 7.75 37.03
C MET A 1 58.31 7.14 35.65
N ALA A 2 59.29 7.35 34.75
CA ALA A 2 59.57 6.73 33.44
C ALA A 2 58.41 6.02 32.70
N SER A 3 57.85 6.56 31.60
CA SER A 3 58.42 6.70 30.23
C SER A 3 58.53 5.38 29.47
N LEU A 4 57.82 5.25 28.33
CA LEU A 4 58.39 5.24 26.97
C LEU A 4 57.39 4.63 25.96
N VAL A 5 57.18 5.40 24.90
CA VAL A 5 56.44 5.16 23.65
C VAL A 5 57.53 5.02 22.54
N PRO A 6 57.22 5.11 21.23
CA PRO A 6 56.72 4.14 20.23
C PRO A 6 57.82 3.76 19.19
N SER A 7 57.42 3.30 17.98
CA SER A 7 58.06 3.44 16.63
C SER A 7 58.10 2.08 15.91
N ALA A 8 57.91 1.88 14.60
CA ALA A 8 57.44 2.64 13.43
C ALA A 8 57.41 1.66 12.22
N ALA A 9 56.98 2.18 11.06
CA ALA A 9 57.28 1.74 9.68
C ALA A 9 56.49 0.55 9.09
N ALA A 10 56.17 0.47 7.79
CA ALA A 10 56.09 1.41 6.67
C ALA A 10 55.51 0.64 5.46
N SER A 11 54.85 1.36 4.55
CA SER A 11 54.74 1.12 3.08
C SER A 11 54.07 -0.16 2.56
N ASP A 12 53.03 -0.03 1.71
CA ASP A 12 53.22 -0.10 0.25
C ASP A 12 51.93 0.29 -0.52
N GLU A 13 52.15 0.89 -1.67
CA GLU A 13 51.25 1.65 -2.53
C GLU A 13 50.82 0.80 -3.73
N LYS A 14 49.52 0.78 -4.10
CA LYS A 14 49.11 0.36 -5.46
C LYS A 14 47.77 0.96 -5.87
N ARG A 15 47.88 2.05 -6.64
CA ARG A 15 46.83 2.65 -7.48
C ARG A 15 46.45 1.68 -8.62
N HIS A 16 45.17 1.36 -8.74
CA HIS A 16 44.60 0.85 -10.00
C HIS A 16 43.60 1.87 -10.58
N ARG A 17 44.05 2.52 -11.66
CA ARG A 17 43.20 3.20 -12.64
C ARG A 17 42.40 2.16 -13.41
N PHE A 18 41.09 2.32 -13.49
CA PHE A 18 40.28 1.69 -14.54
C PHE A 18 39.71 2.77 -15.46
N SER A 19 40.23 2.79 -16.68
CA SER A 19 39.69 3.48 -17.85
C SER A 19 39.22 2.40 -18.82
N PHE A 20 37.92 2.27 -19.08
CA PHE A 20 37.45 1.44 -20.20
C PHE A 20 36.22 2.03 -20.89
N LEU A 21 36.50 2.61 -22.06
CA LEU A 21 35.79 2.46 -23.34
C LEU A 21 34.33 2.90 -23.47
N HIS A 22 34.20 4.02 -24.20
CA HIS A 22 33.10 4.31 -25.12
C HIS A 22 32.81 3.11 -26.03
N ARG A 23 31.54 2.70 -26.14
CA ARG A 23 31.08 1.80 -27.20
C ARG A 23 29.90 2.43 -27.94
N ASN A 24 30.22 2.95 -29.12
CA ASN A 24 29.26 3.34 -30.16
C ASN A 24 28.51 2.10 -30.67
N HIS A 25 27.17 2.16 -30.68
CA HIS A 25 26.37 1.33 -31.57
C HIS A 25 25.52 2.19 -32.50
N LYS A 26 26.06 2.34 -33.71
CA LYS A 26 25.37 2.67 -34.96
C LYS A 26 24.66 1.39 -35.45
N ARG A 27 23.34 1.40 -35.55
CA ARG A 27 22.52 0.53 -36.41
C ARG A 27 21.32 1.35 -36.86
N SER A 28 21.41 1.90 -38.08
CA SER A 28 20.83 1.34 -39.31
C SER A 28 19.35 1.70 -39.42
N SER A 29 19.14 2.72 -40.25
CA SER A 29 17.92 3.10 -40.94
C SER A 29 17.17 1.91 -41.53
N GLU A 30 15.87 1.80 -41.24
CA GLU A 30 14.89 1.36 -42.23
C GLU A 30 13.62 2.19 -42.08
N SER A 31 13.24 2.77 -43.20
CA SER A 31 12.08 3.58 -43.50
C SER A 31 10.83 2.73 -43.63
N LEU A 32 9.76 3.05 -42.89
CA LEU A 32 8.39 2.80 -43.34
C LEU A 32 7.51 3.97 -42.89
N SER A 33 7.31 4.91 -43.82
CA SER A 33 6.07 5.66 -43.97
C SER A 33 4.88 4.70 -44.00
N THR A 34 3.73 5.08 -43.45
CA THR A 34 2.41 5.08 -44.14
C THR A 34 1.26 5.31 -43.15
N LEU A 35 0.38 6.23 -43.55
CA LEU A 35 -1.00 6.51 -43.14
C LEU A 35 -1.27 7.31 -41.86
N ALA A 36 -1.64 8.57 -42.14
CA ALA A 36 -2.41 9.47 -41.32
C ALA A 36 -3.86 9.00 -41.12
N GLN A 37 -4.44 9.32 -39.97
CA GLN A 37 -5.83 9.75 -39.87
C GLN A 37 -5.95 10.70 -38.68
N THR A 38 -6.21 11.96 -39.00
CA THR A 38 -6.52 13.07 -38.10
C THR A 38 -7.98 12.95 -37.66
N GLU A 39 -8.22 12.85 -36.35
CA GLU A 39 -9.53 13.15 -35.75
C GLU A 39 -9.48 14.55 -35.15
N THR A 40 -10.17 15.47 -35.83
CA THR A 40 -10.40 16.85 -35.43
C THR A 40 -11.52 16.92 -34.38
N VAL A 41 -11.20 17.45 -33.20
CA VAL A 41 -12.19 17.81 -32.16
C VAL A 41 -12.73 19.22 -32.48
N PRO A 42 -14.05 19.47 -32.40
CA PRO A 42 -14.65 20.76 -32.72
C PRO A 42 -14.37 21.83 -31.64
N PRO A 43 -14.30 23.12 -32.00
CA PRO A 43 -14.11 24.21 -31.05
C PRO A 43 -15.40 24.54 -30.29
N TYR A 44 -15.28 24.76 -28.98
CA TYR A 44 -16.39 25.17 -28.11
C TYR A 44 -16.62 26.69 -28.21
N GLU A 45 -17.83 27.09 -28.60
CA GLU A 45 -18.28 28.49 -28.63
C GLU A 45 -18.51 29.05 -27.22
N LYS A 46 -17.99 30.26 -27.00
CA LYS A 46 -18.03 31.00 -25.75
C LYS A 46 -19.22 31.97 -25.80
N HIS A 47 -20.32 31.66 -25.10
CA HIS A 47 -21.39 32.61 -24.89
C HIS A 47 -21.02 33.62 -23.79
N ALA A 48 -20.91 34.88 -24.20
CA ALA A 48 -20.84 36.05 -23.32
C ALA A 48 -22.23 36.68 -23.17
N GLY A 49 -22.61 36.97 -21.93
CA GLY A 49 -23.70 37.85 -21.50
C GLY A 49 -23.56 37.94 -19.98
N GLY A 50 -23.32 39.09 -19.34
CA GLY A 50 -23.74 40.45 -19.66
C GLY A 50 -24.86 40.80 -18.68
N GLY A 51 -24.53 41.53 -17.61
CA GLY A 51 -25.51 41.96 -16.60
C GLY A 51 -24.86 42.55 -15.35
N ASP A 52 -24.43 43.81 -15.45
CA ASP A 52 -24.12 44.68 -14.31
C ASP A 52 -25.42 45.25 -13.72
N ALA A 53 -25.56 45.25 -12.39
CA ALA A 53 -26.43 46.16 -11.66
C ALA A 53 -26.02 46.24 -10.18
N ASP A 54 -25.48 47.40 -9.80
CA ASP A 54 -25.18 47.84 -8.44
C ASP A 54 -26.44 47.93 -7.57
N SER A 55 -26.32 47.64 -6.27
CA SER A 55 -27.22 48.12 -5.20
C SER A 55 -26.61 47.86 -3.82
N ASP A 56 -26.09 48.91 -3.20
CA ASP A 56 -25.74 48.99 -1.78
C ASP A 56 -26.98 48.83 -0.87
N SER A 57 -26.83 48.15 0.28
CA SER A 57 -27.19 48.66 1.63
C SER A 57 -27.33 47.55 2.70
N ASN A 58 -26.35 47.54 3.60
CA ASN A 58 -26.43 47.51 5.06
C ASN A 58 -27.54 46.73 5.83
N SER A 59 -27.05 45.95 6.81
CA SER A 59 -27.56 45.80 8.19
C SER A 59 -28.67 44.76 8.51
N SER A 60 -28.24 43.81 9.35
CA SER A 60 -28.91 43.20 10.52
C SER A 60 -29.45 41.77 10.42
N ASN A 61 -28.86 40.95 11.30
CA ASN A 61 -29.42 39.83 12.08
C ASN A 61 -30.33 38.80 11.39
N GLY A 62 -29.87 37.55 11.35
CA GLY A 62 -30.76 36.39 11.28
C GLY A 62 -30.21 35.22 10.48
N ASP A 63 -30.05 34.11 11.18
CA ASP A 63 -30.24 32.74 10.72
C ASP A 63 -29.20 32.08 9.79
N ASP A 64 -28.47 31.17 10.45
CA ASP A 64 -27.82 29.93 10.02
C ASP A 64 -28.37 29.31 8.72
N ILE A 65 -27.74 29.63 7.59
CA ILE A 65 -27.95 28.95 6.30
C ILE A 65 -26.64 28.28 5.90
N GLY A 66 -26.66 26.95 5.99
CA GLY A 66 -25.55 26.08 5.65
C GLY A 66 -25.06 26.29 4.21
N ALA A 67 -23.80 26.73 4.11
CA ALA A 67 -23.05 26.69 2.87
C ALA A 67 -22.77 25.21 2.51
N GLN A 68 -23.58 24.69 1.58
CA GLN A 68 -23.27 23.49 0.80
C GLN A 68 -22.04 23.79 -0.07
N GLY A 69 -20.85 23.67 0.51
CA GLY A 69 -19.58 23.72 -0.20
C GLY A 69 -19.35 22.40 -0.94
N ASP A 70 -18.98 22.52 -2.22
CA ASP A 70 -18.63 21.48 -3.18
C ASP A 70 -17.85 20.30 -2.57
N ASN A 71 -18.59 19.26 -2.17
CA ASN A 71 -17.98 17.97 -1.87
C ASN A 71 -17.58 17.31 -3.19
N PRO A 72 -16.33 16.84 -3.36
CA PRO A 72 -16.07 15.83 -4.38
C PRO A 72 -16.98 14.63 -4.08
N PRO A 73 -17.57 13.99 -5.09
CA PRO A 73 -18.60 12.98 -4.89
C PRO A 73 -18.10 11.92 -3.91
N ALA A 74 -18.89 11.65 -2.86
CA ALA A 74 -18.71 10.46 -2.05
C ALA A 74 -18.76 9.28 -3.03
N TYR A 75 -17.66 8.53 -3.14
CA TYR A 75 -17.41 7.57 -4.22
C TYR A 75 -18.34 6.33 -4.22
N ASP A 76 -19.45 6.37 -3.49
CA ASP A 76 -20.42 5.28 -3.31
C ASP A 76 -21.77 5.55 -4.04
N GLU A 77 -21.95 6.64 -4.80
CA GLU A 77 -23.25 6.99 -5.44
C GLU A 77 -23.41 6.66 -6.94
N LEU A 78 -22.48 5.94 -7.58
CA LEU A 78 -22.67 5.49 -8.98
C LEU A 78 -23.35 4.11 -9.12
N ASP A 79 -23.80 3.51 -8.02
CA ASP A 79 -24.70 2.34 -8.02
C ASP A 79 -26.14 2.77 -7.70
N GLY A 80 -26.79 3.46 -8.64
CA GLY A 80 -28.19 3.84 -8.49
C GLY A 80 -28.81 4.41 -9.76
N THR A 81 -29.90 3.78 -10.21
CA THR A 81 -30.83 4.19 -11.28
C THR A 81 -30.57 3.67 -12.70
N ALA A 82 -30.63 2.34 -12.85
CA ALA A 82 -31.21 1.72 -14.04
C ALA A 82 -32.40 0.85 -13.65
N SER A 83 -33.55 1.25 -14.19
CA SER A 83 -34.90 0.73 -13.97
C SER A 83 -35.06 -0.78 -14.19
N THR A 84 -35.84 -1.40 -13.30
CA THR A 84 -36.91 -2.37 -13.58
C THR A 84 -36.59 -3.57 -14.50
N ALA A 85 -36.22 -4.72 -13.91
CA ALA A 85 -36.86 -6.04 -14.14
C ALA A 85 -35.96 -7.23 -13.70
N ARG A 86 -36.36 -7.87 -12.59
CA ARG A 86 -36.51 -9.34 -12.44
C ARG A 86 -35.55 -10.25 -13.25
N ALA A 87 -34.39 -10.62 -12.68
CA ALA A 87 -33.77 -11.93 -12.93
C ALA A 87 -32.67 -12.31 -11.90
N LYS A 88 -33.01 -13.28 -11.05
CA LYS A 88 -32.21 -14.44 -10.61
C LYS A 88 -30.70 -14.27 -10.31
N SER A 89 -30.41 -14.39 -9.00
CA SER A 89 -29.28 -15.13 -8.41
C SER A 89 -27.86 -14.75 -8.83
N VAL A 90 -27.30 -13.74 -8.18
CA VAL A 90 -25.86 -13.67 -7.89
C VAL A 90 -25.75 -13.70 -6.36
N ALA A 91 -25.41 -14.87 -5.82
CA ALA A 91 -25.22 -15.03 -4.37
C ALA A 91 -24.09 -14.09 -3.91
N PRO A 92 -24.25 -13.38 -2.79
CA PRO A 92 -23.14 -12.68 -2.17
C PRO A 92 -22.07 -13.72 -1.87
N SER A 93 -20.82 -13.46 -2.25
CA SER A 93 -19.70 -14.28 -1.81
C SER A 93 -19.74 -14.31 -0.28
N MET A 94 -20.19 -15.42 0.29
CA MET A 94 -20.18 -15.64 1.73
C MET A 94 -18.72 -15.65 2.17
N SER A 95 -18.23 -14.50 2.61
CA SER A 95 -17.11 -14.38 3.52
C SER A 95 -17.39 -15.34 4.66
N PHE A 96 -16.51 -16.33 4.84
CA PHE A 96 -16.51 -17.17 6.03
C PHE A 96 -16.59 -16.25 7.24
N GLU A 97 -17.50 -16.54 8.15
CA GLU A 97 -17.79 -15.77 9.36
C GLU A 97 -16.50 -15.23 10.01
N GLY A 98 -16.36 -13.90 10.00
CA GLY A 98 -15.67 -13.13 11.03
C GLY A 98 -14.28 -13.57 11.48
N VAL A 99 -13.37 -13.98 10.59
CA VAL A 99 -11.95 -14.06 11.00
C VAL A 99 -11.45 -12.63 11.21
N ALA A 100 -11.54 -12.17 12.46
CA ALA A 100 -11.03 -10.90 12.90
C ALA A 100 -9.52 -10.83 12.61
N LEU A 101 -9.06 -9.68 12.14
CA LEU A 101 -7.62 -9.42 11.99
C LEU A 101 -7.04 -9.22 13.40
N HIS A 102 -6.05 -10.04 13.76
CA HIS A 102 -5.29 -9.87 15.00
C HIS A 102 -3.94 -9.23 14.68
N PRO A 103 -3.82 -7.90 14.74
CA PRO A 103 -2.58 -7.23 14.38
C PRO A 103 -1.45 -7.65 15.33
N THR A 104 -0.35 -8.14 14.75
CA THR A 104 0.87 -8.45 15.50
C THR A 104 1.98 -7.42 15.24
N LEU A 105 1.82 -6.60 14.19
CA LEU A 105 2.70 -5.50 13.86
C LEU A 105 1.86 -4.29 13.42
N GLU A 106 2.16 -3.14 13.99
CA GLU A 106 1.55 -1.87 13.65
C GLU A 106 2.60 -0.87 13.17
N LEU A 107 2.33 -0.24 12.02
CA LEU A 107 3.21 0.71 11.37
C LEU A 107 2.44 1.98 11.02
N GLN A 108 3.08 3.14 11.22
CA GLN A 108 2.54 4.43 10.84
C GLN A 108 3.22 4.89 9.54
N LEU A 109 2.46 4.98 8.46
CA LEU A 109 2.96 5.57 7.22
C LEU A 109 2.80 7.07 7.29
N ASP A 110 3.91 7.78 7.11
CA ASP A 110 3.95 9.23 7.08
C ASP A 110 4.14 9.74 5.65
N THR A 111 3.07 10.29 5.08
CA THR A 111 3.09 10.97 3.80
C THR A 111 1.99 12.02 3.73
N GLN A 112 2.35 13.22 3.29
CA GLN A 112 1.44 14.37 3.22
C GLN A 112 0.33 14.20 2.16
N GLY A 113 0.50 13.25 1.23
CA GLY A 113 -0.40 13.12 0.09
C GLY A 113 -0.35 14.35 -0.83
N LYS A 114 -1.41 14.58 -1.60
CA LYS A 114 -1.60 15.79 -2.40
C LYS A 114 -3.00 16.33 -2.25
N SER A 115 -3.09 17.61 -1.93
CA SER A 115 -4.35 18.34 -1.84
C SER A 115 -4.88 18.73 -3.22
N VAL A 116 -6.19 18.95 -3.29
CA VAL A 116 -6.87 19.39 -4.51
C VAL A 116 -6.40 20.82 -4.83
N CYS A 117 -5.83 21.03 -6.02
CA CYS A 117 -5.44 22.33 -6.59
C CYS A 117 -4.17 23.04 -6.07
N SER A 118 -3.44 22.57 -5.05
CA SER A 118 -2.30 23.36 -4.51
C SER A 118 -0.95 23.17 -5.24
N ASP A 119 -0.73 22.01 -5.87
CA ASP A 119 0.64 21.57 -6.18
C ASP A 119 1.02 21.59 -7.67
N PHE A 120 0.15 22.08 -8.55
CA PHE A 120 0.45 22.12 -9.98
C PHE A 120 1.68 23.00 -10.30
N ALA A 121 1.92 24.04 -9.50
CA ALA A 121 3.02 24.99 -9.71
C ALA A 121 4.33 24.58 -9.04
N ARG A 122 4.29 23.70 -8.04
CA ARG A 122 5.49 23.25 -7.31
C ARG A 122 5.63 21.75 -7.51
N MET A 123 6.44 21.43 -8.51
CA MET A 123 7.09 20.14 -8.69
C MET A 123 7.86 19.76 -7.41
N SER A 124 7.15 19.30 -6.37
CA SER A 124 7.74 18.96 -5.08
C SER A 124 8.86 17.95 -5.26
N ARG A 125 9.87 18.07 -4.38
CA ARG A 125 11.01 17.16 -4.33
C ARG A 125 10.46 15.73 -4.15
N PRO A 126 11.22 14.70 -4.56
CA PRO A 126 10.86 13.32 -4.25
C PRO A 126 10.85 13.15 -2.72
N ASP A 127 9.70 13.41 -2.11
CA ASP A 127 9.56 13.34 -0.65
C ASP A 127 9.55 11.86 -0.25
N PRO A 128 10.47 11.45 0.64
CA PRO A 128 10.50 10.08 1.13
C PRO A 128 9.21 9.78 1.88
N ILE A 129 8.71 8.55 1.73
CA ILE A 129 7.61 8.06 2.58
C ILE A 129 8.26 7.34 3.74
N ASN A 130 8.17 7.95 4.91
CA ASN A 130 8.71 7.38 6.15
C ASN A 130 7.68 6.43 6.76
N VAL A 131 8.14 5.30 7.27
CA VAL A 131 7.30 4.33 7.98
C VAL A 131 7.87 4.17 9.37
N TYR A 132 7.07 4.49 10.38
CA TYR A 132 7.45 4.43 11.79
C TYR A 132 6.82 3.21 12.45
N MET A 133 7.50 2.68 13.46
CA MET A 133 6.89 1.70 14.36
C MET A 133 5.84 2.40 15.22
N VAL A 134 4.77 1.69 15.56
CA VAL A 134 3.80 2.12 16.57
C VAL A 134 4.12 1.41 17.87
N ASN A 135 4.08 2.13 18.98
CA ASN A 135 4.24 1.55 20.30
C ASN A 135 2.97 0.76 20.67
N SER A 136 3.14 -0.50 21.09
CA SER A 136 2.04 -1.39 21.43
C SER A 136 1.26 -0.94 22.67
N ASP A 137 1.91 -0.19 23.58
CA ASP A 137 1.32 0.15 24.87
C ASP A 137 0.30 1.30 24.78
N ASP A 138 0.63 2.35 24.03
CA ASP A 138 -0.16 3.58 23.90
C ASP A 138 -0.74 3.76 22.48
N GLY A 139 -0.38 2.89 21.54
CA GLY A 139 -0.76 3.02 20.15
C GLY A 139 -0.20 4.27 19.49
N THR A 140 0.82 4.93 20.02
CA THR A 140 1.38 6.15 19.41
C THR A 140 2.48 5.80 18.40
N ALA A 141 2.59 6.61 17.34
CA ALA A 141 3.67 6.44 16.38
C ALA A 141 4.98 6.99 16.96
N MET A 142 6.06 6.21 16.87
CA MET A 142 7.36 6.54 17.45
C MET A 142 8.15 7.54 16.60
N TYR A 143 7.61 8.74 16.37
CA TYR A 143 8.24 9.80 15.55
C TYR A 143 9.57 10.32 16.12
N ASN A 144 9.82 10.09 17.42
CA ASN A 144 11.08 10.40 18.08
C ASN A 144 12.20 9.39 17.78
N ARG A 145 11.89 8.29 17.06
CA ARG A 145 12.86 7.30 16.60
C ARG A 145 13.07 7.41 15.08
N PRO A 146 14.23 6.96 14.57
CA PRO A 146 14.40 6.80 13.13
C PRO A 146 13.31 5.91 12.53
N PRO A 147 12.82 6.21 11.32
CA PRO A 147 11.82 5.37 10.66
C PRO A 147 12.37 3.96 10.47
N VAL A 148 11.50 2.95 10.57
CA VAL A 148 11.85 1.54 10.36
C VAL A 148 11.95 1.18 8.88
N PHE A 149 11.19 1.88 8.03
CA PHE A 149 11.34 1.80 6.59
C PHE A 149 11.27 3.18 5.96
N ILE A 150 11.97 3.34 4.84
CA ILE A 150 11.94 4.56 4.05
C ILE A 150 11.73 4.17 2.59
N SER A 151 10.66 4.65 1.95
CA SER A 151 10.49 4.54 0.50
C SER A 151 11.12 5.75 -0.17
N LEU A 152 12.28 5.54 -0.77
CA LEU A 152 13.05 6.54 -1.49
C LEU A 152 12.70 6.54 -2.98
N ARG A 153 12.76 7.72 -3.59
CA ARG A 153 12.72 7.89 -5.04
C ARG A 153 13.98 8.63 -5.46
N GLU A 154 14.83 7.99 -6.26
CA GLU A 154 16.14 8.54 -6.66
C GLU A 154 16.02 9.91 -7.34
N LYS A 155 15.10 10.02 -8.29
CA LYS A 155 14.86 11.23 -9.07
C LYS A 155 13.38 11.51 -9.16
N ARG A 156 13.01 12.77 -9.22
CA ARG A 156 11.62 13.19 -9.41
C ARG A 156 10.93 12.52 -10.61
N SER A 157 11.65 12.42 -11.73
CA SER A 157 11.21 11.77 -12.97
C SER A 157 11.41 10.25 -12.98
N SER A 158 12.01 9.69 -11.92
CA SER A 158 12.14 8.24 -11.83
C SER A 158 10.77 7.62 -11.60
N ASN A 159 10.49 6.61 -12.41
CA ASN A 159 9.35 5.74 -12.21
C ASN A 159 9.71 4.56 -11.30
N SER A 160 10.84 4.60 -10.61
CA SER A 160 11.20 3.61 -9.59
C SER A 160 11.16 4.21 -8.19
N CYS A 161 10.83 3.36 -7.21
CA CYS A 161 11.02 3.64 -5.80
C CYS A 161 11.72 2.45 -5.15
N THR A 162 12.54 2.73 -4.15
CA THR A 162 13.29 1.72 -3.40
C THR A 162 12.85 1.81 -1.94
N LEU A 163 12.36 0.71 -1.40
CA LEU A 163 12.10 0.58 0.03
C LEU A 163 13.40 0.11 0.69
N VAL A 164 13.86 0.88 1.66
CA VAL A 164 15.05 0.55 2.45
C VAL A 164 14.69 0.34 3.92
N ALA A 165 15.44 -0.52 4.59
CA ALA A 165 15.41 -0.63 6.05
C ALA A 165 15.98 0.66 6.65
N GLY A 166 15.33 1.16 7.70
CA GLY A 166 15.81 2.29 8.50
C GLY A 166 16.34 1.86 9.87
N GLY A 167 16.67 2.85 10.71
CA GLY A 167 17.60 2.72 11.84
C GLY A 167 17.16 1.89 13.05
N SER A 168 16.12 1.08 12.95
CA SER A 168 15.68 0.20 14.06
C SER A 168 14.95 -1.06 13.62
N TYR A 169 14.86 -1.35 12.31
CA TYR A 169 14.30 -2.61 11.86
C TYR A 169 15.37 -3.71 11.95
N ASP A 170 15.66 -4.14 13.17
CA ASP A 170 16.35 -5.39 13.41
C ASP A 170 15.36 -6.51 13.08
N ALA A 171 15.42 -7.00 11.84
CA ALA A 171 14.80 -8.27 11.50
C ALA A 171 15.23 -9.29 12.58
N PRO A 172 14.31 -9.93 13.31
CA PRO A 172 14.68 -10.91 14.33
C PRO A 172 15.58 -11.97 13.68
N GLY A 173 16.85 -12.09 14.08
CA GLY A 173 17.83 -12.98 13.44
C GLY A 173 18.89 -12.27 12.58
N SER A 174 18.71 -10.99 12.26
CA SER A 174 19.80 -10.14 11.81
C SER A 174 20.72 -9.94 13.02
N SER A 175 21.76 -10.76 13.12
CA SER A 175 22.82 -10.59 14.12
C SER A 175 23.18 -9.11 14.15
N SER A 176 23.09 -8.49 15.33
CA SER A 176 23.36 -7.07 15.59
C SER A 176 24.86 -6.74 15.40
N GLY A 177 25.41 -7.12 14.26
CA GLY A 177 26.71 -6.74 13.79
C GLY A 177 26.58 -5.34 13.26
N SER A 178 26.75 -4.37 14.16
CA SER A 178 27.11 -2.98 13.92
C SER A 178 27.97 -2.82 12.65
N SER A 179 27.36 -2.73 11.47
CA SER A 179 28.02 -2.19 10.28
C SER A 179 27.76 -0.68 10.30
N SER A 180 28.74 0.04 10.84
CA SER A 180 28.80 1.50 10.95
C SER A 180 28.97 2.20 9.58
N THR A 181 28.39 1.68 8.52
CA THR A 181 28.40 2.28 7.19
C THR A 181 26.96 2.57 6.80
N ASP A 182 26.67 3.85 6.55
CA ASP A 182 25.40 4.52 6.15
C ASP A 182 24.66 3.91 4.93
N GLU A 183 24.89 2.65 4.59
CA GLU A 183 24.26 2.00 3.46
C GLU A 183 22.90 1.44 3.87
N HIS A 184 21.87 2.17 3.48
CA HIS A 184 20.49 1.75 3.57
C HIS A 184 20.26 0.42 2.84
N ARG A 185 19.97 -0.64 3.60
CA ARG A 185 19.69 -1.99 3.07
C ARG A 185 18.40 -2.00 2.26
N VAL A 186 18.51 -2.39 0.98
CA VAL A 186 17.37 -2.40 0.03
C VAL A 186 16.50 -3.64 0.26
N LEU A 187 15.23 -3.43 0.64
CA LEU A 187 14.27 -4.52 0.89
C LEU A 187 13.36 -4.80 -0.31
N SER A 188 13.00 -3.76 -1.06
CA SER A 188 12.24 -3.91 -2.29
C SER A 188 12.47 -2.78 -3.27
N THR A 189 12.26 -3.03 -4.55
CA THR A 189 12.14 -2.01 -5.58
C THR A 189 10.76 -2.10 -6.21
N THR A 190 10.19 -0.95 -6.54
CA THR A 190 8.93 -0.85 -7.28
C THR A 190 9.15 -0.04 -8.53
N VAL A 191 8.90 -0.63 -9.70
CA VAL A 191 8.95 0.05 -10.99
C VAL A 191 7.51 0.32 -11.45
N TYR A 192 7.10 1.58 -11.41
CA TYR A 192 5.87 2.09 -11.99
C TYR A 192 6.05 2.16 -13.51
N ARG A 193 5.17 1.54 -14.27
CA ARG A 193 5.28 1.49 -15.73
C ARG A 193 4.27 2.46 -16.32
N VAL A 194 4.74 3.38 -17.15
CA VAL A 194 3.89 4.37 -17.83
C VAL A 194 3.16 3.70 -18.99
N GLY A 195 1.84 3.88 -19.03
CA GLY A 195 0.95 3.44 -20.10
C GLY A 195 -0.29 2.68 -19.60
N PRO A 196 -1.37 2.65 -20.39
CA PRO A 196 -2.59 1.94 -20.04
C PRO A 196 -2.31 0.44 -19.85
N GLY A 197 -2.89 -0.14 -18.80
CA GLY A 197 -2.76 -1.58 -18.52
C GLY A 197 -1.35 -2.04 -18.10
N ARG A 198 -0.43 -1.13 -17.77
CA ARG A 198 0.91 -1.49 -17.30
C ARG A 198 0.98 -1.41 -15.77
N PRO A 199 0.76 -2.52 -15.05
CA PRO A 199 0.80 -2.47 -13.60
C PRO A 199 2.23 -2.23 -13.09
N PRO A 200 2.40 -1.64 -11.90
CA PRO A 200 3.71 -1.58 -11.26
C PRO A 200 4.22 -3.00 -10.96
N ARG A 201 5.53 -3.19 -11.14
CA ARG A 201 6.25 -4.41 -10.79
C ARG A 201 7.01 -4.18 -9.49
N ILE A 202 6.84 -5.07 -8.53
CA ILE A 202 7.61 -5.08 -7.27
C ILE A 202 8.61 -6.22 -7.34
N ALA A 203 9.85 -5.96 -6.96
CA ALA A 203 10.85 -6.97 -6.62
C ALA A 203 11.14 -6.90 -5.12
N LEU A 204 11.06 -8.05 -4.44
CA LEU A 204 11.43 -8.20 -3.03
C LEU A 204 12.84 -8.80 -2.96
N PHE A 205 13.66 -8.33 -2.02
CA PHE A 205 15.00 -8.84 -1.77
C PHE A 205 15.06 -9.54 -0.43
N ASP A 206 15.77 -10.67 -0.39
CA ASP A 206 16.00 -11.41 0.85
C ASP A 206 16.67 -10.48 1.86
N PRO A 207 16.13 -10.35 3.10
CA PRO A 207 16.72 -9.47 4.07
C PRO A 207 18.19 -9.86 4.27
N ASN A 208 18.49 -11.13 4.49
CA ASN A 208 19.82 -11.60 4.88
C ASN A 208 20.90 -11.37 3.82
N HIS A 209 20.52 -11.13 2.56
CA HIS A 209 21.44 -10.92 1.44
C HIS A 209 21.36 -9.52 0.79
N ALA A 210 20.52 -8.62 1.31
CA ALA A 210 20.23 -7.33 0.68
C ALA A 210 21.38 -6.29 0.68
N SER A 211 22.45 -6.52 1.44
CA SER A 211 23.43 -5.47 1.80
C SER A 211 24.28 -4.92 0.65
N SER A 212 24.28 -5.51 -0.55
CA SER A 212 25.17 -5.11 -1.66
C SER A 212 24.46 -4.89 -3.00
N LEU A 213 23.13 -4.84 -3.02
CA LEU A 213 22.39 -4.84 -4.28
C LEU A 213 22.31 -3.43 -4.89
N SER A 214 22.92 -3.27 -6.07
CA SER A 214 22.74 -2.08 -6.90
C SER A 214 21.28 -1.97 -7.32
N VAL A 215 20.66 -0.82 -7.05
CA VAL A 215 19.29 -0.50 -7.47
C VAL A 215 19.15 -0.71 -8.98
N GLY A 216 18.52 -1.81 -9.39
CA GLY A 216 18.29 -2.16 -10.81
C GLY A 216 18.70 -3.59 -11.20
N ASP A 217 19.43 -4.32 -10.37
CA ASP A 217 19.67 -5.74 -10.62
C ASP A 217 18.53 -6.60 -10.05
N ASP A 218 17.47 -6.77 -10.86
CA ASP A 218 16.33 -7.63 -10.53
C ASP A 218 16.72 -9.13 -10.47
N SER A 219 17.92 -9.53 -10.92
CA SER A 219 18.30 -10.94 -10.99
C SER A 219 18.53 -11.59 -9.62
N THR A 220 18.81 -10.77 -8.60
CA THR A 220 19.01 -11.18 -7.22
C THR A 220 17.74 -11.07 -6.37
N ALA A 221 16.62 -10.65 -6.98
CA ALA A 221 15.35 -10.54 -6.28
C ALA A 221 14.89 -11.91 -5.78
N TRP A 222 14.54 -11.96 -4.49
CA TRP A 222 13.93 -13.12 -3.88
C TRP A 222 12.60 -13.45 -4.55
N ASP A 223 11.80 -12.45 -4.89
CA ASP A 223 10.57 -12.63 -5.66
C ASP A 223 10.23 -11.39 -6.49
N HIS A 224 9.44 -11.57 -7.54
CA HIS A 224 8.91 -10.48 -8.34
C HIS A 224 7.43 -10.70 -8.63
N PHE A 225 6.64 -9.64 -8.52
CA PHE A 225 5.21 -9.71 -8.81
C PHE A 225 4.66 -8.40 -9.35
N GLU A 226 3.49 -8.47 -9.95
CA GLU A 226 2.81 -7.33 -10.55
C GLU A 226 1.43 -7.11 -9.94
N PHE A 227 1.00 -5.85 -9.86
CA PHE A 227 -0.33 -5.49 -9.38
C PHE A 227 -1.39 -5.56 -10.48
N THR A 228 -1.96 -6.73 -10.68
CA THR A 228 -3.04 -6.90 -11.66
C THR A 228 -4.38 -6.41 -11.10
N GLY A 229 -5.21 -5.75 -11.92
CA GLY A 229 -6.60 -5.45 -11.55
C GLY A 229 -7.50 -6.63 -11.88
N LYS A 230 -8.48 -6.96 -11.04
CA LYS A 230 -9.48 -8.00 -11.38
C LYS A 230 -10.44 -7.55 -12.48
N SER A 231 -10.75 -6.26 -12.50
CA SER A 231 -11.66 -5.64 -13.47
C SER A 231 -11.20 -4.19 -13.70
N ILE A 232 -11.55 -3.64 -14.85
CA ILE A 232 -11.33 -2.23 -15.17
C ILE A 232 -12.14 -1.29 -14.26
N PHE A 233 -13.30 -1.76 -13.78
CA PHE A 233 -14.19 -0.98 -12.93
C PHE A 233 -13.92 -1.16 -11.44
N ASN A 234 -13.34 -2.30 -11.06
CA ASN A 234 -13.04 -2.56 -9.66
C ASN A 234 -11.64 -2.02 -9.29
N ARG A 235 -11.56 -1.32 -8.16
CA ARG A 235 -10.30 -0.82 -7.60
C ARG A 235 -9.45 -1.91 -6.94
N VAL A 236 -9.98 -3.13 -6.82
CA VAL A 236 -9.31 -4.33 -6.32
C VAL A 236 -8.02 -4.62 -7.09
N ARG A 237 -6.94 -4.91 -6.36
CA ARG A 237 -5.64 -5.28 -6.93
C ARG A 237 -5.18 -6.63 -6.38
N VAL A 238 -4.83 -7.53 -7.29
CA VAL A 238 -4.29 -8.85 -7.00
C VAL A 238 -2.80 -8.84 -7.20
N LEU A 239 -2.09 -9.42 -6.24
CA LEU A 239 -0.66 -9.70 -6.32
C LEU A 239 -0.45 -11.20 -6.09
N ARG A 240 0.48 -11.80 -6.83
CA ARG A 240 0.82 -13.22 -6.72
C ARG A 240 2.31 -13.30 -6.46
N SER A 241 2.69 -13.77 -5.28
CA SER A 241 4.07 -13.90 -4.84
C SER A 241 4.35 -15.35 -4.44
N ARG A 242 5.61 -15.65 -4.13
CA ARG A 242 6.04 -16.92 -3.51
C ARG A 242 5.33 -17.20 -2.18
N LEU A 243 4.88 -16.16 -1.48
CA LEU A 243 4.12 -16.25 -0.22
C LEU A 243 2.64 -16.59 -0.43
N GLY A 244 2.16 -16.57 -1.67
CA GLY A 244 0.78 -16.88 -2.04
C GLY A 244 0.12 -15.81 -2.91
N THR A 245 -1.20 -15.89 -3.03
CA THR A 245 -2.00 -14.86 -3.72
C THR A 245 -2.61 -13.93 -2.70
N PHE A 246 -2.51 -12.63 -2.93
CA PHE A 246 -3.11 -11.62 -2.08
C PHE A 246 -3.92 -10.61 -2.88
N GLU A 247 -4.83 -9.94 -2.20
CA GLU A 247 -5.77 -9.00 -2.78
C GLU A 247 -5.94 -7.77 -1.89
N TRP A 248 -5.60 -6.60 -2.42
CA TRP A 248 -6.00 -5.33 -1.84
C TRP A 248 -7.40 -4.98 -2.31
N ARG A 249 -8.31 -4.74 -1.37
CA ARG A 249 -9.66 -4.18 -1.62
C ARG A 249 -9.95 -3.03 -0.68
N TYR A 250 -10.89 -2.16 -1.10
CA TYR A 250 -11.48 -1.20 -0.17
C TYR A 250 -12.51 -1.94 0.69
N ALA A 251 -12.55 -1.59 1.96
CA ALA A 251 -13.52 -2.17 2.88
C ALA A 251 -14.92 -1.65 2.60
N THR A 252 -15.93 -2.47 2.87
CA THR A 252 -17.35 -2.11 2.78
C THR A 252 -17.69 -1.04 3.83
N ARG A 253 -18.85 -0.40 3.67
CA ARG A 253 -19.34 0.57 4.65
C ARG A 253 -19.50 -0.03 6.04
N ASP A 254 -19.93 -1.28 6.12
CA ASP A 254 -20.17 -1.98 7.40
C ASP A 254 -18.86 -2.34 8.09
N GLU A 255 -17.85 -2.80 7.34
CA GLU A 255 -16.49 -3.02 7.86
C GLU A 255 -15.88 -1.72 8.40
N ARG A 256 -16.06 -0.59 7.71
CA ARG A 256 -15.59 0.72 8.19
C ARG A 256 -16.31 1.17 9.48
N LYS A 257 -17.62 0.96 9.56
CA LYS A 257 -18.42 1.33 10.74
C LYS A 257 -18.05 0.49 11.95
N ALA A 258 -17.95 -0.83 11.78
CA ALA A 258 -17.57 -1.76 12.85
C ALA A 258 -16.20 -1.38 13.42
N LEU A 259 -15.20 -1.15 12.55
CA LEU A 259 -13.89 -0.74 13.00
C LEU A 259 -13.87 0.68 13.60
N SER A 260 -14.67 1.61 13.07
CA SER A 260 -14.79 2.95 13.69
C SER A 260 -15.34 2.85 15.10
N GLN A 261 -16.32 1.97 15.33
CA GLN A 261 -16.89 1.76 16.66
C GLN A 261 -15.85 1.18 17.62
N GLU A 262 -15.06 0.19 17.19
CA GLU A 262 -13.95 -0.35 18.01
C GLU A 262 -12.97 0.75 18.45
N PHE A 263 -12.61 1.67 17.54
CA PHE A 263 -11.72 2.80 17.87
C PHE A 263 -12.38 3.83 18.79
N ILE A 264 -13.67 4.11 18.60
CA ILE A 264 -14.42 5.05 19.45
C ILE A 264 -14.57 4.49 20.87
N ASP A 265 -14.91 3.20 20.99
CA ASP A 265 -15.07 2.53 22.28
C ASP A 265 -13.73 2.48 23.04
N ALA A 266 -12.63 2.19 22.34
CA ALA A 266 -11.29 2.20 22.92
C ALA A 266 -10.86 3.60 23.40
N ALA A 267 -11.09 4.65 22.58
CA ALA A 267 -10.76 6.02 22.96
C ALA A 267 -11.62 6.53 24.13
N ALA A 268 -12.92 6.21 24.13
CA ALA A 268 -13.82 6.56 25.22
C ALA A 268 -13.43 5.88 26.55
N ALA A 269 -12.92 4.64 26.48
CA ALA A 269 -12.44 3.92 27.66
C ALA A 269 -11.17 4.56 28.27
N ASP A 270 -10.24 5.05 27.43
CA ASP A 270 -9.00 5.69 27.88
C ASP A 270 -9.24 7.08 28.47
N ASP A 271 -10.07 7.91 27.80
CA ASP A 271 -10.37 9.28 28.23
C ASP A 271 -11.41 9.35 29.37
N GLY A 272 -12.07 8.23 29.71
CA GLY A 272 -13.22 8.21 30.61
C GLY A 272 -14.41 9.02 30.07
N ALA A 273 -14.42 9.28 28.76
CA ALA A 273 -15.42 10.08 28.07
C ALA A 273 -16.61 9.23 27.60
N SER A 274 -17.69 9.89 27.17
CA SER A 274 -18.81 9.18 26.57
C SER A 274 -18.43 8.71 25.16
N PRO A 275 -18.77 7.47 24.75
CA PRO A 275 -18.59 7.03 23.36
C PRO A 275 -19.40 7.85 22.35
N ASN A 276 -20.35 8.67 22.83
CA ASN A 276 -21.13 9.60 22.00
C ASN A 276 -20.54 11.02 21.95
N ASP A 277 -19.35 11.25 22.52
CA ASP A 277 -18.67 12.54 22.38
C ASP A 277 -18.37 12.80 20.90
N LYS A 278 -18.89 13.93 20.40
CA LYS A 278 -18.80 14.31 19.00
C LYS A 278 -17.34 14.43 18.54
N ASP A 279 -16.44 14.88 19.41
CA ASP A 279 -15.05 15.07 19.06
C ASP A 279 -14.33 13.72 18.94
N ILE A 280 -14.57 12.80 19.88
CA ILE A 280 -14.06 11.42 19.83
C ILE A 280 -14.58 10.71 18.57
N VAL A 281 -15.89 10.79 18.33
CA VAL A 281 -16.51 10.17 17.15
C VAL A 281 -15.91 10.73 15.87
N LYS A 282 -15.83 12.06 15.73
CA LYS A 282 -15.29 12.72 14.53
C LYS A 282 -13.82 12.40 14.31
N HIS A 283 -13.03 12.30 15.36
CA HIS A 283 -11.59 12.05 15.28
C HIS A 283 -11.28 10.60 14.90
N ASN A 284 -12.06 9.67 15.44
CA ASN A 284 -11.86 8.21 15.29
C ASN A 284 -12.68 7.57 14.16
N THR A 285 -13.63 8.30 13.55
CA THR A 285 -14.37 7.81 12.38
C THR A 285 -13.41 7.52 11.22
N ILE A 286 -13.46 6.29 10.72
CA ILE A 286 -12.60 5.83 9.62
C ILE A 286 -13.22 6.25 8.29
N ASN A 287 -12.52 7.14 7.58
CA ASN A 287 -12.98 7.61 6.27
C ASN A 287 -12.53 6.68 5.15
N SER A 288 -11.38 6.02 5.29
CA SER A 288 -10.87 5.05 4.31
C SER A 288 -10.26 3.87 5.03
N LEU A 289 -10.63 2.67 4.59
CA LEU A 289 -10.07 1.41 5.05
C LEU A 289 -9.76 0.55 3.83
N MET A 290 -8.51 0.09 3.73
CA MET A 290 -8.10 -0.89 2.75
C MET A 290 -7.69 -2.17 3.46
N ILE A 291 -8.08 -3.31 2.90
CA ILE A 291 -7.80 -4.64 3.47
C ILE A 291 -6.97 -5.41 2.46
N LEU A 292 -5.87 -5.99 2.92
CA LEU A 292 -5.09 -6.98 2.22
C LEU A 292 -5.55 -8.35 2.68
N GLU A 293 -6.10 -9.14 1.77
CA GLU A 293 -6.55 -10.50 2.03
C GLU A 293 -5.59 -11.49 1.37
N ARG A 294 -5.23 -12.55 2.08
CA ARG A 294 -4.62 -13.73 1.48
C ARG A 294 -5.73 -14.62 0.92
N VAL A 295 -5.58 -15.01 -0.33
CA VAL A 295 -6.55 -15.78 -1.10
C VAL A 295 -6.03 -17.19 -1.28
N THR A 296 -6.68 -18.16 -0.64
CA THR A 296 -6.36 -19.59 -0.76
C THR A 296 -7.51 -20.32 -1.47
N GLN A 297 -7.18 -21.31 -2.28
CA GLN A 297 -8.20 -22.20 -2.87
C GLN A 297 -8.29 -23.45 -2.01
N VAL A 298 -9.45 -23.65 -1.39
CA VAL A 298 -9.75 -24.86 -0.63
C VAL A 298 -10.61 -25.76 -1.50
N PHE A 299 -10.10 -26.95 -1.79
CA PHE A 299 -10.91 -28.01 -2.38
C PHE A 299 -11.72 -28.62 -1.26
N GLY A 300 -13.04 -28.44 -1.28
CA GLY A 300 -13.92 -29.06 -0.31
C GLY A 300 -13.72 -30.58 -0.34
N SER A 301 -13.31 -31.15 0.79
CA SER A 301 -13.24 -32.60 0.93
C SER A 301 -14.64 -33.16 0.69
N ILE A 302 -14.76 -34.12 -0.23
CA ILE A 302 -15.98 -34.88 -0.44
C ILE A 302 -16.20 -35.66 0.84
N ASN A 303 -17.09 -35.17 1.71
CA ASN A 303 -17.43 -35.88 2.93
C ASN A 303 -18.23 -37.13 2.51
N ASN A 304 -17.52 -38.25 2.34
CA ASN A 304 -18.07 -39.58 2.08
C ASN A 304 -18.75 -40.12 3.35
N ASN A 305 -19.68 -39.36 3.94
CA ASN A 305 -20.62 -39.94 4.89
C ASN A 305 -21.77 -40.55 4.09
N ASN A 306 -21.51 -41.76 3.60
CA ASN A 306 -22.52 -42.72 3.22
C ASN A 306 -23.42 -42.99 4.43
N ASN A 307 -24.50 -42.23 4.57
CA ASN A 307 -25.69 -42.75 5.22
C ASN A 307 -26.94 -42.01 4.74
N GLY A 308 -27.76 -42.71 3.97
CA GLY A 308 -29.21 -42.55 3.98
C GLY A 308 -29.78 -41.30 3.29
N GLY A 309 -30.09 -41.45 2.00
CA GLY A 309 -31.39 -41.07 1.45
C GLY A 309 -31.88 -39.65 1.71
N GLY A 310 -31.45 -38.71 0.86
CA GLY A 310 -32.00 -37.35 0.83
C GLY A 310 -31.72 -36.68 -0.50
N ALA A 311 -32.33 -37.18 -1.57
CA ALA A 311 -32.21 -36.61 -2.91
C ALA A 311 -32.99 -35.29 -3.00
N SER A 312 -32.32 -34.16 -2.82
CA SER A 312 -32.69 -32.90 -3.47
C SER A 312 -31.68 -31.80 -3.18
N SER A 313 -31.24 -31.13 -4.26
CA SER A 313 -30.71 -29.78 -4.29
C SER A 313 -29.18 -29.58 -4.19
N SER A 314 -28.61 -29.63 -5.39
CA SER A 314 -27.44 -28.88 -5.88
C SER A 314 -26.07 -29.54 -5.70
N THR A 315 -25.69 -30.17 -6.82
CA THR A 315 -24.41 -30.70 -7.25
C THR A 315 -23.30 -29.63 -7.23
N PHE A 316 -22.88 -29.16 -6.06
CA PHE A 316 -21.57 -28.51 -5.90
C PHE A 316 -20.49 -29.58 -5.66
N VAL A 317 -20.40 -30.52 -6.61
CA VAL A 317 -19.33 -31.51 -6.63
C VAL A 317 -18.05 -30.81 -7.12
N GLY A 318 -17.15 -30.50 -6.19
CA GLY A 318 -15.71 -30.35 -6.46
C GLY A 318 -15.19 -29.02 -7.01
N LYS A 319 -15.96 -27.93 -7.03
CA LYS A 319 -15.38 -26.62 -7.43
C LYS A 319 -14.49 -26.08 -6.30
N PRO A 320 -13.24 -25.64 -6.59
CA PRO A 320 -12.40 -25.01 -5.57
C PRO A 320 -13.13 -23.79 -5.00
N ARG A 321 -13.24 -23.73 -3.68
CA ARG A 321 -13.78 -22.58 -2.96
C ARG A 321 -12.64 -21.63 -2.66
N GLU A 322 -12.80 -20.37 -3.02
CA GLU A 322 -11.89 -19.31 -2.63
C GLU A 322 -12.16 -18.94 -1.16
N VAL A 323 -11.14 -19.09 -0.31
CA VAL A 323 -11.15 -18.64 1.08
C VAL A 323 -10.25 -17.40 1.17
N ARG A 324 -10.79 -16.35 1.77
CA ARG A 324 -10.08 -15.09 1.98
C ARG A 324 -9.86 -14.87 3.46
N ARG A 325 -8.63 -14.55 3.82
CA ARG A 325 -8.24 -14.20 5.19
C ARG A 325 -7.62 -12.82 5.21
N PRO A 326 -8.10 -11.86 6.00
CA PRO A 326 -7.41 -10.58 6.21
C PRO A 326 -6.01 -10.82 6.81
N VAL A 327 -4.99 -10.23 6.21
CA VAL A 327 -3.59 -10.32 6.68
C VAL A 327 -2.98 -8.94 6.94
N ALA A 328 -3.51 -7.88 6.35
CA ALA A 328 -3.18 -6.53 6.74
C ALA A 328 -4.35 -5.57 6.47
N ARG A 329 -4.36 -4.42 7.12
CA ARG A 329 -5.28 -3.32 6.80
C ARG A 329 -4.60 -1.96 6.96
N LEU A 330 -4.90 -1.05 6.03
CA LEU A 330 -4.51 0.36 6.10
C LEU A 330 -5.72 1.18 6.54
N ILE A 331 -5.61 1.80 7.71
CA ILE A 331 -6.65 2.59 8.38
C ILE A 331 -6.33 4.07 8.23
N ARG A 332 -7.31 4.85 7.75
CA ARG A 332 -7.23 6.32 7.66
C ARG A 332 -8.45 6.96 8.33
N SER A 333 -8.23 7.48 9.53
CA SER A 333 -9.11 8.38 10.27
C SER A 333 -8.42 9.74 10.44
N ASN A 334 -9.07 10.73 11.08
CA ASN A 334 -8.40 11.99 11.40
C ASN A 334 -7.25 11.77 12.41
N ALA A 335 -7.44 10.84 13.35
CA ALA A 335 -6.43 10.48 14.35
C ALA A 335 -5.17 9.81 13.78
N LEU A 336 -5.34 8.99 12.73
CA LEU A 336 -4.28 8.08 12.26
C LEU A 336 -3.60 8.54 10.97
N ARG A 337 -4.09 9.61 10.34
CA ARG A 337 -3.45 10.19 9.16
C ARG A 337 -2.16 10.91 9.52
N THR A 338 -1.35 11.19 8.50
CA THR A 338 -0.25 12.15 8.64
C THR A 338 -0.79 13.48 9.16
N PRO A 339 -0.21 14.02 10.26
CA PRO A 339 -0.60 15.31 10.80
C PRO A 339 -0.55 16.41 9.73
N GLY A 340 -1.59 17.25 9.71
CA GLY A 340 -1.74 18.32 8.71
C GLY A 340 -2.46 17.89 7.43
N THR A 341 -2.73 16.61 7.25
CA THR A 341 -3.52 16.10 6.11
C THR A 341 -4.99 15.91 6.48
N SER A 342 -5.82 15.86 5.45
CA SER A 342 -7.26 15.75 5.49
C SER A 342 -7.73 14.51 4.73
N LYS A 343 -9.03 14.22 4.80
CA LYS A 343 -9.66 13.16 3.98
C LYS A 343 -9.63 13.42 2.48
N HIS A 344 -9.31 14.65 2.07
CA HIS A 344 -9.28 15.05 0.66
C HIS A 344 -7.89 14.93 0.04
N ASP A 345 -6.85 14.71 0.86
CA ASP A 345 -5.48 14.57 0.39
C ASP A 345 -5.25 13.15 -0.14
N ALA A 346 -5.05 13.06 -1.46
CA ALA A 346 -4.84 11.79 -2.13
C ALA A 346 -3.52 11.16 -1.67
N GLY A 347 -3.54 9.88 -1.35
CA GLY A 347 -2.35 9.12 -0.98
C GLY A 347 -1.66 9.59 0.30
N ASN A 348 -2.39 10.25 1.20
CA ASN A 348 -1.90 10.54 2.54
C ASN A 348 -1.70 9.27 3.38
N GLY A 349 -0.89 9.43 4.43
CA GLY A 349 -0.51 8.38 5.35
C GLY A 349 -1.66 7.79 6.16
N GLY A 350 -1.34 6.79 6.96
CA GLY A 350 -2.30 6.03 7.76
C GLY A 350 -1.62 4.98 8.61
N ARG A 351 -2.41 4.25 9.39
CA ARG A 351 -1.94 3.12 10.18
C ARG A 351 -2.06 1.83 9.40
N LEU A 352 -0.96 1.14 9.17
CA LEU A 352 -0.91 -0.20 8.60
C LEU A 352 -0.77 -1.22 9.73
N GLN A 353 -1.80 -2.05 9.88
CA GLN A 353 -1.84 -3.18 10.80
C GLN A 353 -1.62 -4.47 10.02
N ILE A 354 -0.74 -5.36 10.50
CA ILE A 354 -0.36 -6.61 9.84
C ILE A 354 -0.54 -7.77 10.84
N ASP A 355 -1.23 -8.83 10.43
CA ASP A 355 -1.32 -10.11 11.16
C ASP A 355 -0.25 -11.06 10.62
N LEU A 356 0.77 -11.33 11.44
CA LEU A 356 1.86 -12.25 11.12
C LEU A 356 1.68 -13.66 11.72
N HIS A 357 0.56 -13.95 12.37
CA HIS A 357 0.38 -15.18 13.14
C HIS A 357 0.53 -16.44 12.27
N GLU A 358 0.08 -16.41 11.02
CA GLU A 358 0.24 -17.54 10.10
C GLU A 358 1.72 -17.87 9.81
N TRP A 359 2.60 -16.89 9.85
CA TRP A 359 4.03 -17.05 9.59
C TRP A 359 4.87 -17.23 10.85
N LEU A 360 4.31 -16.99 12.04
CA LEU A 360 4.96 -17.27 13.32
C LEU A 360 4.93 -18.77 13.66
N SER A 361 3.86 -19.49 13.30
CA SER A 361 3.70 -20.91 13.64
C SER A 361 4.69 -21.82 12.90
N VAL A 362 5.00 -21.50 11.64
CA VAL A 362 5.93 -22.31 10.82
C VAL A 362 7.33 -22.34 11.43
N ALA A 363 7.76 -21.25 12.08
CA ALA A 363 9.06 -21.21 12.75
C ALA A 363 9.13 -22.17 13.95
N LYS A 364 8.02 -22.37 14.68
CA LYS A 364 7.98 -23.28 15.84
C LYS A 364 7.90 -24.75 15.44
N GLU A 365 7.20 -25.07 14.35
CA GLU A 365 7.11 -26.46 13.86
C GLU A 365 8.46 -26.95 13.32
N ALA A 366 9.30 -26.06 12.79
CA ALA A 366 10.66 -26.41 12.36
C ALA A 366 11.60 -26.75 13.54
N GLU A 367 11.34 -26.24 14.75
CA GLU A 367 12.16 -26.46 15.94
C GLU A 367 11.84 -27.80 16.63
N PHE A 368 10.61 -28.31 16.47
CA PHE A 368 10.15 -29.58 17.03
C PHE A 368 10.22 -30.69 15.96
N GLY A 369 11.46 -31.08 15.61
CA GLY A 369 11.76 -31.90 14.44
C GLY A 369 10.97 -33.21 14.32
N ASP A 370 10.23 -33.36 13.21
CA ASP A 370 10.01 -34.63 12.48
C ASP A 370 9.17 -34.51 11.18
N VAL A 371 9.32 -33.43 10.37
CA VAL A 371 8.52 -33.30 9.12
C VAL A 371 9.41 -33.24 7.87
N LYS A 372 9.57 -34.40 7.25
CA LYS A 372 10.39 -34.67 6.05
C LYS A 372 9.65 -34.39 4.72
N THR A 373 8.68 -33.47 4.70
CA THR A 373 7.79 -33.26 3.53
C THR A 373 7.56 -31.80 3.13
N ALA A 374 8.35 -30.87 3.65
CA ALA A 374 8.28 -29.50 3.16
C ALA A 374 9.05 -29.38 1.81
N PRO A 375 8.46 -28.70 0.79
CA PRO A 375 9.09 -28.58 -0.52
C PRO A 375 10.45 -27.88 -0.43
N PRO A 376 11.44 -28.23 -1.27
CA PRO A 376 12.86 -27.89 -1.10
C PRO A 376 13.25 -26.41 -1.36
N HIS A 377 12.38 -25.45 -1.03
CA HIS A 377 12.69 -24.02 -1.02
C HIS A 377 12.42 -23.37 0.35
N ASP A 378 12.39 -24.16 1.43
CA ASP A 378 12.12 -23.71 2.80
C ASP A 378 13.16 -22.71 3.29
N LEU A 379 12.81 -21.44 3.13
CA LEU A 379 13.36 -20.38 3.96
C LEU A 379 12.90 -20.63 5.39
N ASP A 380 13.74 -20.24 6.34
CA ASP A 380 13.34 -20.21 7.74
C ASP A 380 12.02 -19.43 7.90
N GLY A 381 11.20 -19.84 8.88
CA GLY A 381 9.92 -19.16 9.14
C GLY A 381 10.08 -17.65 9.37
N GLN A 382 11.29 -17.24 9.78
CA GLN A 382 11.68 -15.87 10.01
C GLN A 382 11.83 -15.06 8.70
N THR A 383 12.52 -15.57 7.68
CA THR A 383 12.62 -14.90 6.38
C THR A 383 11.24 -14.79 5.75
N ASN A 384 10.40 -15.82 5.86
CA ASN A 384 9.01 -15.74 5.37
C ASN A 384 8.23 -14.62 6.07
N ARG A 385 8.35 -14.50 7.40
CA ARG A 385 7.75 -13.40 8.17
C ARG A 385 8.24 -12.03 7.68
N ASP A 386 9.55 -11.85 7.50
CA ASP A 386 10.13 -10.56 7.08
C ASP A 386 9.75 -10.21 5.64
N MET A 387 9.64 -11.21 4.77
CA MET A 387 9.14 -11.04 3.41
C MET A 387 7.66 -10.65 3.37
N VAL A 388 6.83 -11.16 4.28
CA VAL A 388 5.42 -10.74 4.40
C VAL A 388 5.30 -9.29 4.84
N VAL A 389 6.10 -8.87 5.83
CA VAL A 389 6.14 -7.45 6.26
C VAL A 389 6.56 -6.57 5.08
N THR A 390 7.64 -6.92 4.39
CA THR A 390 8.15 -6.16 3.24
C THR A 390 7.11 -6.09 2.12
N LEU A 391 6.44 -7.21 1.82
CA LEU A 391 5.36 -7.28 0.84
C LEU A 391 4.20 -6.37 1.24
N ALA A 392 3.74 -6.42 2.50
CA ALA A 392 2.63 -5.60 2.99
C ALA A 392 2.96 -4.11 2.89
N VAL A 393 4.15 -3.69 3.34
CA VAL A 393 4.60 -2.28 3.29
C VAL A 393 4.78 -1.80 1.85
N ALA A 394 5.54 -2.52 1.03
CA ALA A 394 5.81 -2.15 -0.36
C ALA A 394 4.51 -2.09 -1.20
N SER A 395 3.61 -3.05 -0.97
CA SER A 395 2.34 -3.10 -1.67
C SER A 395 1.38 -1.99 -1.21
N CYS A 396 1.32 -1.69 0.09
CA CYS A 396 0.56 -0.58 0.65
C CYS A 396 1.03 0.77 0.08
N ILE A 397 2.34 1.03 0.08
CA ILE A 397 2.93 2.24 -0.51
C ILE A 397 2.58 2.36 -2.00
N SER A 398 2.62 1.25 -2.74
CA SER A 398 2.22 1.24 -4.15
C SER A 398 0.75 1.58 -4.37
N MET A 399 -0.13 1.22 -3.44
CA MET A 399 -1.53 1.64 -3.48
C MET A 399 -1.70 3.13 -3.21
N LEU A 400 -0.97 3.70 -2.24
CA LEU A 400 -0.96 5.15 -1.97
C LEU A 400 -0.46 5.95 -3.18
N LYS A 401 0.64 5.50 -3.82
CA LYS A 401 1.15 6.14 -5.03
C LYS A 401 0.14 6.08 -6.19
N LYS A 402 -0.59 4.96 -6.35
CA LYS A 402 -1.67 4.85 -7.34
C LYS A 402 -2.84 5.79 -7.06
N GLU A 403 -3.16 6.07 -5.80
CA GLU A 403 -4.19 7.04 -5.44
C GLU A 403 -3.78 8.45 -5.89
N LEU A 404 -2.53 8.83 -5.66
CA LEU A 404 -1.94 10.08 -6.16
C LEU A 404 -1.96 10.18 -7.68
N ASP A 405 -1.57 9.12 -8.39
CA ASP A 405 -1.51 9.14 -9.86
C ASP A 405 -2.91 9.31 -10.46
N ARG A 406 -3.93 8.60 -9.93
CA ARG A 406 -5.33 8.80 -10.37
C ARG A 406 -5.82 10.22 -10.14
N ARG A 407 -5.39 10.85 -9.03
CA ARG A 407 -5.78 12.24 -8.75
C ARG A 407 -5.17 13.19 -9.76
N ARG A 408 -3.89 13.00 -10.11
CA ARG A 408 -3.22 13.77 -11.16
C ARG A 408 -3.86 13.57 -12.53
N ASP A 409 -4.19 12.33 -12.89
CA ASP A 409 -4.85 12.03 -14.15
C ASP A 409 -6.22 12.73 -14.24
N ALA A 410 -6.99 12.73 -13.15
CA ALA A 410 -8.26 13.45 -13.05
C ALA A 410 -8.09 14.97 -13.14
N GLU A 411 -7.06 15.53 -12.49
CA GLU A 411 -6.74 16.96 -12.57
C GLU A 411 -6.30 17.37 -13.99
N ILE A 412 -5.44 16.58 -14.63
CA ILE A 412 -5.01 16.82 -16.03
C ILE A 412 -6.23 16.75 -16.96
N ALA A 413 -7.10 15.76 -16.80
CA ALA A 413 -8.32 15.60 -17.60
C ALA A 413 -9.36 16.71 -17.35
N ALA A 414 -9.31 17.41 -16.21
CA ALA A 414 -10.18 18.55 -15.92
C ALA A 414 -9.63 19.88 -16.48
N VAL A 415 -8.31 19.95 -16.74
CA VAL A 415 -7.63 21.14 -17.29
C VAL A 415 -7.59 21.12 -18.82
N VAL A 416 -7.56 19.93 -19.43
CA VAL A 416 -7.62 19.69 -20.88
C VAL A 416 -9.08 19.66 -21.33
#